data_AF-A0A445ATQ4-F1
#
_entry.id   AF-A0A445ATQ4-F1
#
_cell.length_a   1.000
_cell.length_b   1.000
_cell.length_c   1.000
_cell.angle_alpha   90.00
_cell.angle_beta   90.00
_cell.angle_gamma   90.00
#
_symmetry.space_group_name_H-M   'P 1'
#
loop_
_entity.id
_entity.type
_entity.pdbx_description
1 polymer ?
#
loop_
_entity_poly.entity_id
_entity_poly.type
_entity_poly.pdbx_seq_one_letter_code
_entity_poly.pdbx_strand_id
1 'polypeptide(L)'
;MISRDIIPEVPFKLEDKEYPDIQEVVRKRGWELLCDQPQVISVLLIHEFSANVIKKDDEEEPYLSYVRGVVVPFGPDTINRVLKTKPKRFKQPSYEKRVQYDPKCVDVLSDLCKVGTDWVLDSHKHPLKLRRGDLIPQAKGWHDIVRRSLICTSNNSEVTLNRAIMIHCIMKGGEIDVGETIAKNIINIAEGVQKDSWLGYPSTILRLCEEAGVPLKEFDDTEIISPGKPITKRLMEYVTMVQLERQPLARRKRRKEARQREEQEEREQQEDREEPSALSVNQLQAALEGISGQYSKIQRSQDEQAQQQRDLWQLMDQQRGTQAQWMDQQRKYQTHMMELQQEQYTKMYEAINNSTTEYERSMNKVIQEQFQLRKEQAQQRELLQRMDDRQDKLYREFNENRMFKEARHRDRIEYDMCTQEKLSYICGTLPVLNSKIQTFNEAHKVLEEQEISRVKFNIERLKDKMVSSGIWRKMEEG
;
A
#
# COMPACT_ATOMS: atom_id res chain seq x y z
N MET A 1 -2.97 31.15 -9.98
CA MET A 1 -2.40 29.87 -9.51
C MET A 1 -2.48 28.87 -10.65
N ILE A 2 -1.56 27.90 -10.73
CA ILE A 2 -1.73 26.76 -11.65
C ILE A 2 -2.63 25.76 -10.90
N SER A 3 -3.86 25.58 -11.36
CA SER A 3 -4.78 24.58 -10.79
C SER A 3 -4.34 23.18 -11.23
N ARG A 4 -4.38 22.20 -10.31
CA ARG A 4 -4.26 20.78 -10.65
C ARG A 4 -5.49 20.32 -11.43
N ASP A 5 -5.32 19.54 -12.50
CA ASP A 5 -6.46 18.92 -13.18
C ASP A 5 -7.22 17.97 -12.23
N ILE A 6 -8.53 17.79 -12.44
CA ILE A 6 -9.37 16.86 -11.67
C ILE A 6 -9.75 15.67 -12.56
N ILE A 7 -9.63 14.45 -12.04
CA ILE A 7 -10.04 13.23 -12.74
C ILE A 7 -11.57 13.15 -12.77
N PRO A 8 -12.21 13.17 -13.97
CA PRO A 8 -13.65 12.96 -14.05
C PRO A 8 -13.96 11.48 -13.80
N GLU A 9 -14.68 11.22 -12.72
CA GLU A 9 -15.39 9.95 -12.49
C GLU A 9 -16.44 9.73 -13.59
N VAL A 10 -16.81 8.47 -13.84
CA VAL A 10 -17.82 8.13 -14.86
C VAL A 10 -18.65 6.91 -14.45
N PRO A 11 -19.94 6.87 -14.80
CA PRO A 11 -20.78 5.73 -14.55
C PRO A 11 -20.61 4.62 -15.60
N PHE A 12 -21.06 3.42 -15.25
CA PHE A 12 -21.40 2.40 -16.26
C PHE A 12 -22.69 2.80 -16.97
N LYS A 13 -22.67 2.75 -18.31
CA LYS A 13 -23.86 2.90 -19.15
C LYS A 13 -23.98 1.65 -20.03
N LEU A 14 -24.49 0.59 -19.41
CA LEU A 14 -24.69 -0.75 -19.96
C LEU A 14 -26.19 -1.07 -19.91
N GLU A 15 -26.72 -1.75 -20.92
CA GLU A 15 -28.10 -2.26 -20.90
C GLU A 15 -28.23 -3.47 -19.94
N ASP A 16 -29.44 -3.79 -19.48
CA ASP A 16 -29.70 -4.89 -18.52
C ASP A 16 -29.16 -6.28 -18.94
N LYS A 17 -28.93 -6.47 -20.25
CA LYS A 17 -28.39 -7.72 -20.83
C LYS A 17 -26.88 -7.67 -21.05
N GLU A 18 -26.22 -6.53 -20.85
CA GLU A 18 -24.82 -6.31 -21.15
C GLU A 18 -23.96 -6.40 -19.87
N TYR A 19 -23.09 -7.41 -19.81
CA TYR A 19 -22.24 -7.69 -18.65
C TYR A 19 -23.03 -7.78 -17.32
N PRO A 20 -24.02 -8.70 -17.20
CA PRO A 20 -24.79 -8.87 -15.97
C PRO A 20 -23.90 -9.14 -14.75
N ASP A 21 -22.72 -9.77 -14.94
CA ASP A 21 -21.72 -9.97 -13.89
C ASP A 21 -21.20 -8.65 -13.28
N ILE A 22 -21.07 -7.58 -14.08
CA ILE A 22 -20.66 -6.27 -13.58
C ILE A 22 -21.76 -5.69 -12.68
N GLN A 23 -23.00 -5.66 -13.18
CA GLN A 23 -24.16 -5.17 -12.43
C GLN A 23 -24.37 -5.97 -11.14
N GLU A 24 -24.18 -7.29 -11.19
CA GLU A 24 -24.25 -8.18 -10.05
C GLU A 24 -23.16 -7.90 -9.01
N VAL A 25 -21.91 -7.65 -9.44
CA VAL A 25 -20.82 -7.28 -8.52
C VAL A 25 -21.04 -5.91 -7.90
N VAL A 26 -21.50 -4.90 -8.66
CA VAL A 26 -21.85 -3.58 -8.12
C VAL A 26 -22.91 -3.71 -7.02
N ARG A 27 -24.02 -4.40 -7.31
CA ARG A 27 -25.13 -4.62 -6.35
C ARG A 27 -24.73 -5.47 -5.15
N LYS A 28 -23.90 -6.50 -5.36
CA LYS A 28 -23.37 -7.33 -4.27
C LYS A 28 -22.45 -6.53 -3.35
N ARG A 29 -21.66 -5.59 -3.87
CA ARG A 29 -20.72 -4.78 -3.06
C ARG A 29 -21.34 -3.52 -2.44
N GLY A 30 -22.50 -3.07 -2.94
CA GLY A 30 -23.07 -1.78 -2.54
C GLY A 30 -22.27 -0.62 -3.13
N TRP A 31 -21.90 -0.74 -4.41
CA TRP A 31 -21.04 0.20 -5.12
C TRP A 31 -21.83 1.12 -6.07
N GLU A 32 -23.14 1.22 -5.92
CA GLU A 32 -24.01 2.03 -6.77
C GLU A 32 -23.57 3.50 -6.78
N LEU A 33 -23.30 4.09 -5.61
CA LEU A 33 -22.83 5.48 -5.49
C LEU A 33 -21.37 5.70 -5.91
N LEU A 34 -20.56 4.63 -6.00
CA LEU A 34 -19.17 4.65 -6.48
C LEU A 34 -19.11 4.57 -8.02
N CYS A 35 -20.14 3.98 -8.63
CA CYS A 35 -20.31 3.82 -10.07
C CYS A 35 -21.36 4.79 -10.65
N ASP A 36 -21.72 5.85 -9.92
CA ASP A 36 -22.64 6.91 -10.30
C ASP A 36 -21.99 8.28 -10.10
N GLN A 37 -22.28 9.24 -10.98
CA GLN A 37 -21.69 10.57 -10.96
C GLN A 37 -22.75 11.65 -10.66
N PRO A 38 -22.60 12.44 -9.59
CA PRO A 38 -23.40 13.64 -9.37
C PRO A 38 -23.35 14.59 -10.58
N GLN A 39 -24.49 15.16 -10.95
CA GLN A 39 -24.63 15.92 -12.21
C GLN A 39 -23.82 17.22 -12.25
N VAL A 40 -23.55 17.81 -11.09
CA VAL A 40 -22.82 19.09 -10.95
C VAL A 40 -21.88 18.96 -9.76
N ILE A 41 -20.58 19.21 -9.98
CA ILE A 41 -19.56 19.25 -8.94
C ILE A 41 -18.67 20.46 -9.18
N SER A 42 -18.49 21.29 -8.16
CA SER A 42 -17.65 22.49 -8.20
C SER A 42 -16.16 22.12 -8.25
N VAL A 43 -15.43 22.67 -9.22
CA VAL A 43 -13.96 22.58 -9.32
C VAL A 43 -13.30 23.20 -8.09
N LEU A 44 -13.80 24.36 -7.64
CA LEU A 44 -13.27 25.07 -6.47
C LEU A 44 -13.42 24.25 -5.18
N LEU A 45 -14.54 23.54 -4.99
CA LEU A 45 -14.76 22.70 -3.81
C LEU A 45 -13.71 21.58 -3.70
N ILE A 46 -13.39 20.93 -4.82
CA ILE A 46 -12.38 19.86 -4.85
C ILE A 46 -10.97 20.41 -4.61
N HIS A 47 -10.67 21.60 -5.13
CA HIS A 47 -9.40 22.28 -4.87
C HIS A 47 -9.26 22.67 -3.40
N GLU A 48 -10.27 23.31 -2.81
CA GLU A 48 -10.28 23.75 -1.42
C GLU A 48 -10.10 22.55 -0.48
N PHE A 49 -10.92 21.50 -0.65
CA PHE A 49 -10.79 20.26 0.11
C PHE A 49 -9.40 19.63 -0.02
N SER A 50 -8.85 19.54 -1.24
CA SER A 50 -7.56 18.87 -1.47
C SER A 50 -6.35 19.68 -0.98
N ALA A 51 -6.46 21.01 -0.97
CA ALA A 51 -5.40 21.90 -0.49
C ALA A 51 -5.32 21.94 1.04
N ASN A 52 -6.47 21.78 1.71
CA ASN A 52 -6.60 21.92 3.16
C ASN A 52 -6.62 20.57 3.91
N VAL A 53 -6.17 19.48 3.29
CA VAL A 53 -5.97 18.19 3.96
C VAL A 53 -4.86 18.31 5.02
N ILE A 54 -5.18 17.97 6.27
CA ILE A 54 -4.23 17.87 7.39
C ILE A 54 -3.27 16.68 7.14
N LYS A 55 -1.98 16.87 7.41
CA LYS A 55 -0.92 15.92 7.04
C LYS A 55 -0.55 15.03 8.22
N LYS A 56 0.07 13.87 7.95
CA LYS A 56 0.43 12.91 9.00
C LYS A 56 1.51 13.37 9.99
N ASP A 57 2.20 14.47 9.69
CA ASP A 57 3.20 15.05 10.60
C ASP A 57 2.57 15.97 11.67
N ASP A 58 1.26 16.26 11.58
CA ASP A 58 0.49 17.00 12.59
C ASP A 58 -0.01 16.00 13.66
N GLU A 59 0.31 16.23 14.96
CA GLU A 59 0.48 15.14 15.95
C GLU A 59 -0.74 14.28 16.35
N GLU A 60 -2.00 14.64 16.05
CA GLU A 60 -3.17 13.94 16.67
C GLU A 60 -4.28 13.41 15.72
N GLU A 61 -4.61 14.03 14.58
CA GLU A 61 -5.84 13.65 13.82
C GLU A 61 -5.63 13.49 12.29
N PRO A 62 -5.28 12.29 11.79
CA PRO A 62 -5.26 12.01 10.35
C PRO A 62 -6.68 11.95 9.76
N TYR A 63 -6.79 12.24 8.46
CA TYR A 63 -8.03 12.21 7.66
C TYR A 63 -9.04 13.35 7.91
N LEU A 64 -8.54 14.58 8.12
CA LEU A 64 -9.36 15.80 8.17
C LEU A 64 -9.00 16.79 7.06
N SER A 65 -9.99 17.54 6.56
CA SER A 65 -9.80 18.69 5.66
C SER A 65 -10.67 19.85 6.09
N TYR A 66 -10.27 21.10 5.80
CA TYR A 66 -11.03 22.31 6.12
C TYR A 66 -11.63 22.95 4.86
N VAL A 67 -12.96 23.13 4.82
CA VAL A 67 -13.68 23.66 3.65
C VAL A 67 -14.74 24.66 4.10
N ARG A 68 -14.69 25.89 3.58
CA ARG A 68 -15.67 26.97 3.82
C ARG A 68 -16.01 27.20 5.31
N GLY A 69 -15.01 27.11 6.17
CA GLY A 69 -15.16 27.28 7.62
C GLY A 69 -15.42 26.01 8.42
N VAL A 70 -15.62 24.86 7.76
CA VAL A 70 -16.09 23.59 8.33
C VAL A 70 -14.99 22.52 8.27
N VAL A 71 -14.85 21.74 9.34
CA VAL A 71 -13.98 20.54 9.36
C VAL A 71 -14.73 19.37 8.74
N VAL A 72 -14.16 18.80 7.67
CA VAL A 72 -14.69 17.68 6.90
C VAL A 72 -13.87 16.42 7.19
N PRO A 73 -14.38 15.48 8.01
CA PRO A 73 -13.70 14.21 8.26
C PRO A 73 -13.85 13.27 7.06
N PHE A 74 -12.73 12.71 6.61
CA PHE A 74 -12.67 11.75 5.49
C PHE A 74 -12.05 10.40 5.88
N GLY A 75 -12.09 10.05 7.16
CA GLY A 75 -11.66 8.74 7.64
C GLY A 75 -12.45 7.57 7.00
N PRO A 76 -11.90 6.33 7.02
CA PRO A 76 -12.46 5.17 6.31
C PRO A 76 -13.95 4.92 6.57
N ASP A 77 -14.38 4.99 7.83
CA ASP A 77 -15.79 4.79 8.22
C ASP A 77 -16.72 5.89 7.69
N THR A 78 -16.24 7.13 7.59
CA THR A 78 -17.02 8.24 7.03
C THR A 78 -17.12 8.14 5.53
N ILE A 79 -16.04 7.76 4.82
CA ILE A 79 -16.11 7.44 3.38
C ILE A 79 -17.09 6.29 3.12
N ASN A 80 -16.98 5.19 3.88
CA ASN A 80 -17.87 4.04 3.74
C ASN A 80 -19.34 4.42 3.99
N ARG A 81 -19.61 5.30 4.98
CA ARG A 81 -20.95 5.81 5.28
C ARG A 81 -21.53 6.66 4.14
N VAL A 82 -20.80 7.66 3.62
CA VAL A 82 -21.33 8.55 2.57
C VAL A 82 -21.47 7.84 1.21
N LEU A 83 -20.62 6.85 0.91
CA LEU A 83 -20.74 5.99 -0.27
C LEU A 83 -21.75 4.83 -0.07
N LYS A 84 -22.29 4.65 1.15
CA LYS A 84 -23.19 3.57 1.55
C LYS A 84 -22.65 2.16 1.25
N THR A 85 -21.33 2.02 1.22
CA THR A 85 -20.66 0.73 1.04
C THR A 85 -20.93 -0.14 2.27
N LYS A 86 -21.02 -1.45 2.07
CA LYS A 86 -21.27 -2.40 3.16
C LYS A 86 -20.01 -3.22 3.40
N PRO A 87 -19.41 -3.20 4.61
CA PRO A 87 -18.33 -4.13 4.93
C PRO A 87 -18.88 -5.55 4.83
N LYS A 88 -18.41 -6.29 3.82
CA LYS A 88 -18.83 -7.66 3.55
C LYS A 88 -17.59 -8.53 3.48
N ARG A 89 -17.54 -9.54 4.36
CA ARG A 89 -16.52 -10.58 4.28
C ARG A 89 -16.75 -11.42 3.03
N PHE A 90 -15.71 -11.52 2.22
CA PHE A 90 -15.70 -12.36 1.03
C PHE A 90 -14.94 -13.67 1.30
N LYS A 91 -15.23 -14.72 0.51
CA LYS A 91 -14.54 -16.02 0.65
C LYS A 91 -13.09 -15.98 0.13
N GLN A 92 -12.80 -15.07 -0.79
CA GLN A 92 -11.48 -14.88 -1.41
C GLN A 92 -10.62 -13.94 -0.55
N PRO A 93 -9.27 -14.09 -0.56
CA PRO A 93 -8.37 -13.18 0.14
C PRO A 93 -8.61 -11.72 -0.22
N SER A 94 -8.46 -10.82 0.77
CA SER A 94 -8.63 -9.38 0.57
C SER A 94 -7.53 -8.79 -0.32
N TYR A 95 -7.80 -7.62 -0.91
CA TYR A 95 -6.85 -6.87 -1.71
C TYR A 95 -5.52 -6.61 -0.97
N GLU A 96 -5.59 -6.20 0.29
CA GLU A 96 -4.44 -5.85 1.13
C GLU A 96 -3.55 -7.08 1.37
N LYS A 97 -4.18 -8.24 1.66
CA LYS A 97 -3.47 -9.52 1.81
C LYS A 97 -2.81 -9.96 0.51
N ARG A 98 -3.43 -9.75 -0.65
CA ARG A 98 -2.82 -10.11 -1.94
C ARG A 98 -1.65 -9.19 -2.30
N VAL A 99 -1.76 -7.89 -2.06
CA VAL A 99 -0.65 -6.94 -2.27
C VAL A 99 0.56 -7.25 -1.37
N GLN A 100 0.33 -7.75 -0.15
CA GLN A 100 1.41 -8.12 0.78
C GLN A 100 2.00 -9.52 0.57
N TYR A 101 1.18 -10.51 0.18
CA TYR A 101 1.55 -11.93 0.28
C TYR A 101 1.39 -12.77 -1.00
N ASP A 102 0.93 -12.23 -2.14
CA ASP A 102 0.90 -12.94 -3.43
C ASP A 102 2.17 -12.65 -4.25
N PRO A 103 3.19 -13.54 -4.28
CA PRO A 103 4.48 -13.22 -4.87
C PRO A 103 4.52 -13.46 -6.39
N LYS A 104 3.41 -13.89 -7.02
CA LYS A 104 3.45 -14.42 -8.39
C LYS A 104 2.51 -13.77 -9.38
N CYS A 105 1.31 -13.31 -9.00
CA CYS A 105 0.38 -12.64 -9.92
C CYS A 105 0.10 -13.39 -11.25
N VAL A 106 0.34 -14.70 -11.30
CA VAL A 106 0.17 -15.55 -12.49
C VAL A 106 -1.32 -15.67 -12.83
N ASP A 107 -2.15 -15.87 -11.80
CA ASP A 107 -3.61 -15.87 -11.90
C ASP A 107 -4.16 -14.50 -12.32
N VAL A 108 -3.56 -13.41 -11.80
CA VAL A 108 -3.94 -12.04 -12.18
C VAL A 108 -3.77 -11.80 -13.68
N LEU A 109 -2.70 -12.32 -14.30
CA LEU A 109 -2.50 -12.17 -15.75
C LEU A 109 -3.45 -13.06 -16.56
N SER A 110 -3.61 -14.32 -16.18
CA SER A 110 -4.45 -15.27 -16.95
C SER A 110 -5.94 -14.93 -16.91
N ASP A 111 -6.41 -14.36 -15.80
CA ASP A 111 -7.81 -13.95 -15.61
C ASP A 111 -8.16 -12.58 -16.18
N LEU A 112 -7.19 -11.65 -16.28
CA LEU A 112 -7.43 -10.28 -16.73
C LEU A 112 -7.08 -10.02 -18.18
N CYS A 113 -6.11 -10.74 -18.76
CA CYS A 113 -5.58 -10.50 -20.10
C CYS A 113 -6.01 -11.56 -21.12
N LYS A 114 -5.81 -11.25 -22.41
CA LYS A 114 -5.95 -12.22 -23.50
C LYS A 114 -4.84 -13.28 -23.42
N VAL A 115 -5.12 -14.46 -23.96
CA VAL A 115 -4.15 -15.57 -24.06
C VAL A 115 -2.91 -15.12 -24.84
N GLY A 116 -1.72 -15.40 -24.31
CA GLY A 116 -0.43 -15.06 -24.93
C GLY A 116 0.06 -13.63 -24.66
N THR A 117 -0.52 -12.92 -23.70
CA THR A 117 0.04 -11.66 -23.19
C THR A 117 0.97 -11.93 -21.99
N ASP A 118 1.89 -11.01 -21.70
CA ASP A 118 2.83 -11.10 -20.57
C ASP A 118 2.96 -9.73 -19.86
N TRP A 119 3.50 -9.72 -18.65
CA TRP A 119 3.76 -8.51 -17.88
C TRP A 119 4.81 -7.63 -18.56
N VAL A 120 4.62 -6.31 -18.51
CA VAL A 120 5.74 -5.38 -18.70
C VAL A 120 6.56 -5.43 -17.41
N LEU A 121 7.80 -5.90 -17.51
CA LEU A 121 8.72 -6.02 -16.40
C LEU A 121 9.48 -4.71 -16.14
N ASP A 122 9.99 -4.53 -14.92
CA ASP A 122 10.93 -3.47 -14.56
C ASP A 122 12.39 -3.83 -14.94
N SER A 123 13.33 -2.95 -14.58
CA SER A 123 14.78 -3.16 -14.76
C SER A 123 15.34 -4.37 -14.01
N HIS A 124 14.62 -4.87 -13.01
CA HIS A 124 14.99 -6.00 -12.15
C HIS A 124 14.23 -7.29 -12.52
N LYS A 125 13.46 -7.27 -13.63
CA LYS A 125 12.61 -8.36 -14.14
C LYS A 125 11.39 -8.68 -13.27
N HIS A 126 10.94 -7.77 -12.40
CA HIS A 126 9.69 -7.92 -11.65
C HIS A 126 8.47 -7.38 -12.43
N PRO A 127 7.26 -7.94 -12.23
CA PRO A 127 6.03 -7.42 -12.83
C PRO A 127 5.72 -5.96 -12.45
N LEU A 128 5.79 -5.04 -13.42
CA LEU A 128 5.54 -3.61 -13.19
C LEU A 128 4.11 -3.21 -13.56
N LYS A 129 3.67 -3.57 -14.77
CA LYS A 129 2.39 -3.13 -15.34
C LYS A 129 1.86 -4.01 -16.48
N LEU A 130 0.55 -4.00 -16.66
CA LEU A 130 -0.15 -4.46 -17.87
C LEU A 130 -0.56 -3.24 -18.73
N ARG A 131 -1.00 -3.48 -19.97
CA ARG A 131 -1.57 -2.44 -20.83
C ARG A 131 -3.08 -2.60 -20.91
N ARG A 132 -3.84 -1.48 -20.92
CA ARG A 132 -5.32 -1.50 -21.07
C ARG A 132 -5.78 -2.23 -22.35
N GLY A 133 -4.94 -2.27 -23.39
CA GLY A 133 -5.26 -2.97 -24.65
C GLY A 133 -5.27 -4.50 -24.55
N ASP A 134 -4.52 -5.03 -23.59
CA ASP A 134 -4.29 -6.47 -23.43
C ASP A 134 -5.37 -7.12 -22.54
N LEU A 135 -6.00 -6.30 -21.70
CA LEU A 135 -7.14 -6.67 -20.86
C LEU A 135 -8.34 -7.18 -21.67
N ILE A 136 -9.08 -8.13 -21.10
CA ILE A 136 -10.41 -8.54 -21.58
C ILE A 136 -11.46 -7.43 -21.35
N PRO A 137 -12.58 -7.39 -22.09
CA PRO A 137 -13.56 -6.30 -22.02
C PRO A 137 -14.07 -6.00 -20.61
N GLN A 138 -14.40 -7.03 -19.81
CA GLN A 138 -14.85 -6.88 -18.43
C GLN A 138 -13.77 -6.21 -17.55
N ALA A 139 -12.52 -6.66 -17.66
CA ALA A 139 -11.38 -6.10 -16.93
C ALA A 139 -11.08 -4.65 -17.34
N LYS A 140 -11.29 -4.26 -18.61
CA LYS A 140 -11.21 -2.86 -19.06
C LYS A 140 -12.26 -1.98 -18.39
N GLY A 141 -13.50 -2.47 -18.26
CA GLY A 141 -14.57 -1.75 -17.56
C GLY A 141 -14.21 -1.51 -16.09
N TRP A 142 -13.73 -2.54 -15.40
CA TRP A 142 -13.25 -2.40 -14.02
C TRP A 142 -12.01 -1.52 -13.88
N HIS A 143 -11.06 -1.56 -14.81
CA HIS A 143 -9.92 -0.63 -14.83
C HIS A 143 -10.36 0.82 -14.93
N ASP A 144 -11.35 1.13 -15.78
CA ASP A 144 -11.88 2.49 -15.92
C ASP A 144 -12.58 2.99 -14.64
N ILE A 145 -13.22 2.13 -13.83
CA ILE A 145 -13.70 2.48 -12.48
C ILE A 145 -12.55 2.60 -11.48
N VAL A 146 -11.71 1.57 -11.36
CA VAL A 146 -10.60 1.53 -10.38
C VAL A 146 -9.71 2.77 -10.54
N ARG A 147 -9.40 3.18 -11.78
CA ARG A 147 -8.51 4.32 -12.02
C ARG A 147 -9.11 5.70 -11.77
N ARG A 148 -10.41 5.80 -11.51
CA ARG A 148 -11.13 7.08 -11.32
C ARG A 148 -11.76 7.22 -9.93
N SER A 149 -12.22 6.11 -9.33
CA SER A 149 -13.00 6.13 -8.09
C SER A 149 -12.35 5.37 -6.93
N LEU A 150 -11.26 4.60 -7.13
CA LEU A 150 -10.61 3.82 -6.06
C LEU A 150 -9.11 4.12 -5.92
N ILE A 151 -8.35 4.01 -7.00
CA ILE A 151 -6.92 4.34 -7.08
C ILE A 151 -6.77 5.32 -8.23
N CYS A 152 -6.97 6.61 -7.98
CA CYS A 152 -6.96 7.65 -9.02
C CYS A 152 -5.68 7.68 -9.89
N THR A 153 -5.83 7.95 -11.20
CA THR A 153 -4.74 8.45 -12.09
C THR A 153 -5.30 8.99 -13.42
N SER A 154 -4.57 9.92 -14.03
CA SER A 154 -4.74 10.36 -15.42
C SER A 154 -4.32 9.29 -16.45
N ASN A 155 -3.41 8.38 -16.12
CA ASN A 155 -2.91 7.36 -17.04
C ASN A 155 -3.97 6.27 -17.35
N ASN A 156 -4.48 6.29 -18.58
CA ASN A 156 -5.46 5.31 -19.06
C ASN A 156 -4.84 4.08 -19.73
N SER A 157 -3.63 4.19 -20.30
CA SER A 157 -3.03 3.14 -21.14
C SER A 157 -2.37 2.03 -20.32
N GLU A 158 -1.99 2.31 -19.09
CA GLU A 158 -1.24 1.40 -18.22
C GLU A 158 -2.03 0.99 -16.97
N VAL A 159 -1.79 -0.24 -16.53
CA VAL A 159 -2.43 -0.86 -15.36
C VAL A 159 -1.31 -1.31 -14.44
N THR A 160 -1.01 -0.53 -13.39
CA THR A 160 0.03 -0.90 -12.41
C THR A 160 -0.35 -2.19 -11.66
N LEU A 161 0.64 -2.89 -11.11
CA LEU A 161 0.45 -4.14 -10.35
C LEU A 161 -0.70 -4.04 -9.32
N ASN A 162 -0.69 -3.01 -8.47
CA ASN A 162 -1.76 -2.78 -7.48
C ASN A 162 -3.16 -2.65 -8.11
N ARG A 163 -3.29 -1.97 -9.26
CA ARG A 163 -4.57 -1.86 -9.97
C ARG A 163 -5.01 -3.19 -10.55
N ALA A 164 -4.07 -3.96 -11.11
CA ALA A 164 -4.36 -5.30 -11.63
C ALA A 164 -4.82 -6.25 -10.50
N ILE A 165 -4.14 -6.26 -9.36
CA ILE A 165 -4.57 -7.03 -8.17
C ILE A 165 -5.96 -6.56 -7.70
N MET A 166 -6.23 -5.26 -7.69
CA MET A 166 -7.56 -4.73 -7.33
C MET A 166 -8.66 -5.18 -8.31
N ILE A 167 -8.44 -5.08 -9.62
CA ILE A 167 -9.38 -5.56 -10.64
C ILE A 167 -9.62 -7.07 -10.49
N HIS A 168 -8.56 -7.84 -10.24
CA HIS A 168 -8.65 -9.28 -9.99
C HIS A 168 -9.45 -9.59 -8.71
N CYS A 169 -9.27 -8.83 -7.63
CA CYS A 169 -10.10 -8.91 -6.43
C CYS A 169 -11.57 -8.56 -6.71
N ILE A 170 -11.85 -7.55 -7.52
CA ILE A 170 -13.22 -7.19 -7.90
C ILE A 170 -13.89 -8.38 -8.60
N MET A 171 -13.25 -8.90 -9.64
CA MET A 171 -13.76 -9.96 -10.51
C MET A 171 -13.89 -11.32 -9.83
N LYS A 172 -12.93 -11.72 -8.98
CA LYS A 172 -13.01 -12.99 -8.23
C LYS A 172 -13.89 -12.91 -6.99
N GLY A 173 -14.37 -11.72 -6.61
CA GLY A 173 -15.15 -11.53 -5.39
C GLY A 173 -14.29 -11.64 -4.13
N GLY A 174 -13.13 -10.97 -4.09
CA GLY A 174 -12.32 -10.71 -2.89
C GLY A 174 -12.75 -9.45 -2.14
N GLU A 175 -12.38 -9.38 -0.86
CA GLU A 175 -12.66 -8.23 0.01
C GLU A 175 -11.79 -7.03 -0.36
N ILE A 176 -12.37 -5.83 -0.33
CA ILE A 176 -11.74 -4.56 -0.70
C ILE A 176 -12.28 -3.52 0.26
N ASP A 177 -11.42 -2.92 1.07
CA ASP A 177 -11.81 -1.78 1.91
C ASP A 177 -11.79 -0.50 1.07
N VAL A 178 -12.98 -0.06 0.65
CA VAL A 178 -13.15 1.14 -0.17
C VAL A 178 -12.78 2.40 0.62
N GLY A 179 -13.24 2.50 1.88
CA GLY A 179 -12.95 3.61 2.76
C GLY A 179 -11.46 3.79 2.99
N GLU A 180 -10.78 2.73 3.41
CA GLU A 180 -9.33 2.73 3.66
C GLU A 180 -8.52 3.01 2.38
N THR A 181 -8.93 2.44 1.25
CA THR A 181 -8.27 2.68 -0.05
C THR A 181 -8.37 4.15 -0.48
N ILE A 182 -9.57 4.73 -0.43
CA ILE A 182 -9.79 6.12 -0.84
C ILE A 182 -9.11 7.08 0.15
N ALA A 183 -9.29 6.87 1.47
CA ALA A 183 -8.72 7.72 2.51
C ALA A 183 -7.18 7.81 2.38
N LYS A 184 -6.49 6.67 2.25
CA LYS A 184 -5.05 6.62 2.00
C LYS A 184 -4.65 7.34 0.71
N ASN A 185 -5.41 7.15 -0.37
CA ASN A 185 -5.09 7.79 -1.64
C ASN A 185 -5.34 9.31 -1.64
N ILE A 186 -6.33 9.82 -0.90
CA ILE A 186 -6.52 11.27 -0.69
C ILE A 186 -5.28 11.85 0.00
N ILE A 187 -4.83 11.24 1.11
CA ILE A 187 -3.60 11.67 1.79
C ILE A 187 -2.39 11.61 0.85
N ASN A 188 -2.18 10.50 0.12
CA ASN A 188 -1.04 10.37 -0.80
C ASN A 188 -1.04 11.45 -1.92
N ILE A 189 -2.21 11.92 -2.37
CA ILE A 189 -2.35 13.00 -3.37
C ILE A 189 -2.06 14.38 -2.76
N ALA A 190 -2.43 14.59 -1.49
CA ALA A 190 -2.15 15.81 -0.74
C ALA A 190 -0.68 15.94 -0.30
N GLU A 191 -0.06 14.83 0.13
CA GLU A 191 1.38 14.73 0.45
C GLU A 191 2.26 14.79 -0.81
N GLY A 192 1.72 14.43 -1.98
CA GLY A 192 2.44 14.40 -3.25
C GLY A 192 2.98 15.77 -3.72
N VAL A 193 4.30 15.93 -3.70
CA VAL A 193 5.04 17.16 -4.06
C VAL A 193 4.93 17.53 -5.55
N GLN A 194 4.59 16.59 -6.43
CA GLN A 194 4.49 16.85 -7.88
C GLN A 194 3.31 17.79 -8.18
N LYS A 195 3.57 18.90 -8.88
CA LYS A 195 2.52 19.88 -9.24
C LYS A 195 1.52 19.33 -10.26
N ASP A 196 1.92 18.32 -11.03
CA ASP A 196 1.11 17.74 -12.12
C ASP A 196 0.26 16.53 -11.69
N SER A 197 0.17 16.25 -10.37
CA SER A 197 -0.73 15.19 -9.88
C SER A 197 -2.19 15.64 -10.00
N TRP A 198 -2.99 14.86 -10.74
CA TRP A 198 -4.41 15.14 -10.87
C TRP A 198 -5.15 14.80 -9.56
N LEU A 199 -6.09 15.65 -9.17
CA LEU A 199 -6.97 15.44 -8.03
C LEU A 199 -8.02 14.36 -8.34
N GLY A 200 -8.46 13.64 -7.31
CA GLY A 200 -9.36 12.50 -7.43
C GLY A 200 -10.61 12.62 -6.56
N TYR A 201 -11.49 11.62 -6.68
CA TYR A 201 -12.66 11.42 -5.82
C TYR A 201 -13.71 12.55 -5.76
N PRO A 202 -14.01 13.28 -6.86
CA PRO A 202 -14.89 14.44 -6.80
C PRO A 202 -16.30 14.15 -6.27
N SER A 203 -16.91 13.00 -6.59
CA SER A 203 -18.21 12.62 -6.03
C SER A 203 -18.13 12.28 -4.55
N THR A 204 -17.03 11.66 -4.10
CA THR A 204 -16.84 11.30 -2.69
C THR A 204 -16.64 12.56 -1.86
N ILE A 205 -15.77 13.48 -2.31
CA ILE A 205 -15.53 14.78 -1.66
C ILE A 205 -16.81 15.61 -1.56
N LEU A 206 -17.61 15.67 -2.62
CA LEU A 206 -18.91 16.35 -2.58
C LEU A 206 -19.80 15.78 -1.47
N ARG A 207 -19.95 14.45 -1.40
CA ARG A 207 -20.77 13.78 -0.38
C ARG A 207 -20.22 13.94 1.05
N LEU A 208 -18.89 13.99 1.21
CA LEU A 208 -18.24 14.30 2.49
C LEU A 208 -18.56 15.74 2.95
N CYS A 209 -18.54 16.69 2.01
CA CYS A 209 -18.93 18.08 2.27
C CYS A 209 -20.43 18.21 2.60
N GLU A 210 -21.31 17.49 1.88
CA GLU A 210 -22.74 17.40 2.19
C GLU A 210 -23.00 16.87 3.61
N GLU A 211 -22.38 15.74 3.97
CA GLU A 211 -22.48 15.10 5.29
C GLU A 211 -21.95 15.99 6.43
N ALA A 212 -20.87 16.72 6.19
CA ALA A 212 -20.29 17.66 7.15
C ALA A 212 -21.07 18.99 7.27
N GLY A 213 -22.09 19.23 6.44
CA GLY A 213 -22.86 20.47 6.44
C GLY A 213 -22.15 21.67 5.84
N VAL A 214 -21.15 21.46 4.96
CA VAL A 214 -20.46 22.52 4.22
C VAL A 214 -21.48 23.30 3.38
N PRO A 215 -21.53 24.65 3.44
CA PRO A 215 -22.38 25.42 2.54
C PRO A 215 -21.96 25.22 1.08
N LEU A 216 -22.82 24.60 0.25
CA LEU A 216 -22.51 24.29 -1.16
C LEU A 216 -23.05 25.30 -2.17
N LYS A 217 -23.98 26.16 -1.77
CA LYS A 217 -24.42 27.31 -2.59
C LYS A 217 -23.33 28.38 -2.59
N GLU A 218 -23.43 29.33 -3.52
CA GLU A 218 -22.37 30.29 -3.90
C GLU A 218 -21.22 29.56 -4.64
N PHE A 219 -20.96 29.82 -5.92
CA PHE A 219 -21.17 31.06 -6.72
C PHE A 219 -21.82 30.77 -8.08
N ASP A 220 -22.54 31.75 -8.65
CA ASP A 220 -23.15 31.62 -10.00
C ASP A 220 -22.11 31.46 -11.14
N ASP A 221 -20.85 31.87 -10.90
CA ASP A 221 -19.71 31.75 -11.82
C ASP A 221 -18.77 30.54 -11.52
N THR A 222 -19.24 29.54 -10.75
CA THR A 222 -18.35 28.42 -10.34
C THR A 222 -18.08 27.46 -11.50
N GLU A 223 -16.79 27.23 -11.82
CA GLU A 223 -16.40 26.19 -12.77
C GLU A 223 -16.87 24.80 -12.33
N ILE A 224 -17.52 24.07 -13.24
CA ILE A 224 -18.07 22.72 -13.01
C ILE A 224 -17.16 21.67 -13.65
N ILE A 225 -16.91 20.57 -12.95
CA ILE A 225 -16.13 19.44 -13.47
C ILE A 225 -16.83 18.88 -14.71
N SER A 226 -16.14 18.91 -15.85
CA SER A 226 -16.67 18.38 -17.11
C SER A 226 -16.97 16.88 -16.99
N PRO A 227 -18.19 16.41 -17.35
CA PRO A 227 -18.55 15.00 -17.24
C PRO A 227 -17.72 14.13 -18.18
N GLY A 228 -17.21 13.01 -17.66
CA GLY A 228 -16.42 12.09 -18.46
C GLY A 228 -17.28 11.23 -19.40
N LYS A 229 -16.66 10.62 -20.42
CA LYS A 229 -17.36 9.67 -21.29
C LYS A 229 -17.73 8.38 -20.51
N PRO A 230 -19.02 8.01 -20.41
CA PRO A 230 -19.46 6.86 -19.61
C PRO A 230 -18.95 5.54 -20.16
N ILE A 231 -18.79 4.54 -19.28
CA ILE A 231 -18.27 3.22 -19.63
C ILE A 231 -19.39 2.45 -20.34
N THR A 232 -19.28 2.32 -21.65
CA THR A 232 -20.20 1.56 -22.51
C THR A 232 -19.53 0.30 -23.02
N LYS A 233 -20.34 -0.72 -23.37
CA LYS A 233 -19.87 -1.95 -24.00
C LYS A 233 -18.91 -1.69 -25.16
N ARG A 234 -19.25 -0.75 -26.06
CA ARG A 234 -18.41 -0.38 -27.20
C ARG A 234 -17.00 0.04 -26.78
N LEU A 235 -16.84 0.79 -25.67
CA LEU A 235 -15.54 1.24 -25.15
C LEU A 235 -14.75 0.15 -24.41
N MET A 236 -15.45 -0.86 -23.88
CA MET A 236 -14.85 -2.05 -23.28
C MET A 236 -14.35 -3.03 -24.36
N GLU A 237 -15.18 -3.28 -25.37
CA GLU A 237 -14.88 -4.21 -26.47
C GLU A 237 -13.91 -3.63 -27.49
N TYR A 238 -13.75 -2.30 -27.56
CA TYR A 238 -12.86 -1.65 -28.53
C TYR A 238 -11.42 -2.18 -28.51
N VAL A 239 -10.93 -2.53 -29.69
CA VAL A 239 -9.57 -3.00 -29.99
C VAL A 239 -8.96 -2.01 -30.98
N THR A 240 -7.75 -1.49 -30.69
CA THR A 240 -7.06 -0.57 -31.60
C THR A 240 -6.31 -1.34 -32.70
N MET A 241 -6.04 -0.70 -33.84
CA MET A 241 -5.26 -1.31 -34.95
C MET A 241 -3.90 -1.86 -34.48
N VAL A 242 -3.21 -1.12 -33.60
CA VAL A 242 -1.94 -1.52 -32.96
C VAL A 242 -2.05 -2.82 -32.13
N GLN A 243 -3.26 -3.22 -31.69
CA GLN A 243 -3.50 -4.50 -31.01
C GLN A 243 -3.77 -5.65 -31.99
N LEU A 244 -4.27 -5.36 -33.19
CA LEU A 244 -4.50 -6.36 -34.25
C LEU A 244 -3.16 -6.78 -34.89
N GLU A 245 -2.27 -5.81 -35.14
CA GLU A 245 -0.94 -6.04 -35.73
C GLU A 245 0.01 -6.88 -34.85
N ARG A 246 -0.30 -7.03 -33.56
CA ARG A 246 0.54 -7.75 -32.58
C ARG A 246 0.20 -9.23 -32.41
N GLN A 247 -0.78 -9.78 -33.16
CA GLN A 247 -1.06 -11.22 -33.10
C GLN A 247 0.05 -12.05 -33.78
N PRO A 248 0.45 -13.21 -33.21
CA PRO A 248 1.67 -13.90 -33.63
C PRO A 248 1.58 -14.64 -34.98
N LEU A 249 2.70 -14.63 -35.69
CA LEU A 249 2.96 -15.21 -37.04
C LEU A 249 2.84 -16.74 -37.16
N ALA A 250 2.21 -17.43 -36.21
CA ALA A 250 2.17 -18.90 -36.10
C ALA A 250 1.55 -19.61 -37.32
N ARG A 251 0.70 -18.93 -38.11
CA ARG A 251 0.03 -19.50 -39.29
C ARG A 251 0.94 -19.71 -40.51
N ARG A 252 2.17 -19.18 -40.54
CA ARG A 252 3.02 -19.16 -41.75
C ARG A 252 3.99 -20.36 -41.86
N LYS A 253 4.24 -21.12 -40.79
CA LYS A 253 5.24 -22.21 -40.79
C LYS A 253 4.70 -23.57 -41.29
N ARG A 254 3.51 -23.98 -40.83
CA ARG A 254 2.85 -25.26 -41.23
C ARG A 254 2.61 -25.44 -42.74
N ARG A 255 2.65 -24.36 -43.54
CA ARG A 255 2.38 -24.42 -45.00
C ARG A 255 3.64 -24.71 -45.85
N LYS A 256 4.84 -24.74 -45.25
CA LYS A 256 6.09 -25.12 -45.93
C LYS A 256 6.43 -26.60 -45.74
N GLU A 257 6.27 -27.12 -44.53
CA GLU A 257 6.63 -28.50 -44.15
C GLU A 257 5.78 -29.57 -44.87
N ALA A 258 4.53 -29.24 -45.26
CA ALA A 258 3.66 -30.15 -46.00
C ALA A 258 4.10 -30.40 -47.46
N ARG A 259 4.75 -29.42 -48.12
CA ARG A 259 5.10 -29.53 -49.55
C ARG A 259 6.37 -30.34 -49.83
N GLN A 260 7.19 -30.62 -48.82
CA GLN A 260 8.47 -31.32 -49.01
C GLN A 260 8.38 -32.84 -48.83
N ARG A 261 7.20 -33.38 -48.47
CA ARG A 261 6.99 -34.83 -48.36
C ARG A 261 6.40 -35.45 -49.63
N GLU A 262 5.66 -34.68 -50.41
CA GLU A 262 4.99 -35.17 -51.64
C GLU A 262 6.01 -35.40 -52.79
N GLU A 263 7.15 -34.71 -52.81
CA GLU A 263 8.16 -34.82 -53.88
C GLU A 263 9.13 -36.03 -53.76
N GLN A 264 9.05 -36.81 -52.67
CA GLN A 264 10.03 -37.86 -52.37
C GLN A 264 9.53 -39.29 -52.62
N GLU A 265 8.20 -39.50 -52.68
CA GLU A 265 7.60 -40.82 -52.91
C GLU A 265 7.50 -41.21 -54.41
N GLU A 266 7.66 -40.26 -55.34
CA GLU A 266 7.59 -40.51 -56.79
C GLU A 266 8.86 -41.12 -57.41
N ARG A 267 9.96 -41.30 -56.66
CA ARG A 267 11.27 -41.71 -57.20
C ARG A 267 11.66 -43.18 -57.04
N GLU A 268 10.87 -43.99 -56.33
CA GLU A 268 11.25 -45.38 -55.98
C GLU A 268 10.47 -46.47 -56.75
N GLN A 269 9.86 -46.14 -57.90
CA GLN A 269 9.08 -47.10 -58.70
C GLN A 269 9.48 -47.16 -60.18
N GLN A 270 10.76 -47.41 -60.48
CA GLN A 270 11.17 -47.87 -61.82
C GLN A 270 12.58 -48.51 -61.83
N GLU A 271 12.63 -49.85 -61.81
CA GLU A 271 13.57 -50.72 -62.56
C GLU A 271 13.45 -52.18 -62.06
N ASP A 272 13.01 -53.13 -62.91
CA ASP A 272 13.35 -54.57 -62.80
C ASP A 272 12.85 -55.45 -63.99
N ARG A 273 13.81 -56.05 -64.72
CA ARG A 273 13.81 -57.27 -65.60
C ARG A 273 15.04 -57.20 -66.54
N GLU A 274 15.72 -58.27 -66.97
CA GLU A 274 15.31 -59.66 -67.29
C GLU A 274 16.51 -60.66 -67.26
N GLU A 275 16.29 -61.98 -67.42
CA GLU A 275 17.27 -63.09 -67.23
C GLU A 275 17.79 -63.80 -68.52
N PRO A 276 18.86 -64.65 -68.47
CA PRO A 276 19.63 -65.15 -69.64
C PRO A 276 19.40 -66.63 -70.07
N SER A 277 20.09 -67.12 -71.12
CA SER A 277 19.97 -68.51 -71.64
C SER A 277 21.25 -69.19 -72.20
N ALA A 278 21.17 -70.51 -72.45
CA ALA A 278 22.24 -71.54 -72.46
C ALA A 278 22.17 -72.46 -73.72
N LEU A 279 23.11 -73.37 -74.12
CA LEU A 279 24.48 -73.82 -73.74
C LEU A 279 25.04 -74.70 -74.92
N SER A 280 26.35 -75.08 -74.99
CA SER A 280 26.78 -76.18 -75.91
C SER A 280 28.13 -76.87 -75.61
N VAL A 281 28.29 -78.10 -76.13
CA VAL A 281 29.27 -79.13 -75.70
C VAL A 281 30.30 -79.48 -76.80
N ASN A 282 31.45 -78.80 -76.79
CA ASN A 282 32.65 -79.20 -77.56
C ASN A 282 33.96 -79.15 -76.72
N GLN A 283 33.84 -79.01 -75.40
CA GLN A 283 34.98 -78.75 -74.52
C GLN A 283 35.63 -80.00 -73.90
N LEU A 284 35.00 -81.17 -74.00
CA LEU A 284 35.46 -82.38 -73.27
C LEU A 284 36.78 -82.98 -73.75
N GLN A 285 37.28 -82.60 -74.94
CA GLN A 285 38.59 -83.07 -75.44
C GLN A 285 39.68 -82.00 -75.34
N ALA A 286 39.31 -80.72 -75.29
CA ALA A 286 40.16 -79.66 -74.74
C ALA A 286 40.28 -79.77 -73.21
N ALA A 287 39.44 -80.58 -72.55
CA ALA A 287 39.34 -80.62 -71.10
C ALA A 287 40.58 -81.19 -70.41
N LEU A 288 41.34 -82.14 -70.94
CA LEU A 288 42.42 -82.76 -70.14
C LEU A 288 43.72 -81.94 -70.09
N GLU A 289 44.20 -81.42 -71.22
CA GLU A 289 45.28 -80.41 -71.23
C GLU A 289 44.77 -79.07 -70.67
N GLY A 290 43.49 -78.77 -70.94
CA GLY A 290 42.72 -77.73 -70.29
C GLY A 290 42.80 -77.84 -68.77
N ILE A 291 42.54 -79.00 -68.17
CA ILE A 291 42.48 -79.23 -66.71
C ILE A 291 43.82 -78.96 -66.05
N SER A 292 44.97 -79.24 -66.68
CA SER A 292 46.29 -78.89 -66.12
C SER A 292 46.56 -77.38 -66.15
N GLY A 293 46.30 -76.74 -67.31
CA GLY A 293 46.40 -75.29 -67.46
C GLY A 293 45.34 -74.53 -66.64
N GLN A 294 44.17 -75.12 -66.46
CA GLN A 294 43.07 -74.64 -65.64
C GLN A 294 43.38 -74.87 -64.17
N TYR A 295 43.96 -75.99 -63.72
CA TYR A 295 44.42 -76.12 -62.32
C TYR A 295 45.42 -75.02 -61.99
N SER A 296 46.37 -74.75 -62.89
CA SER A 296 47.36 -73.68 -62.70
C SER A 296 46.74 -72.27 -62.71
N LYS A 297 45.67 -72.06 -63.48
CA LYS A 297 44.91 -70.79 -63.55
C LYS A 297 43.88 -70.65 -62.42
N ILE A 298 43.29 -71.73 -61.96
CA ILE A 298 42.35 -71.82 -60.83
C ILE A 298 43.13 -71.66 -59.53
N GLN A 299 44.30 -72.27 -59.40
CA GLN A 299 45.20 -72.04 -58.26
C GLN A 299 45.59 -70.56 -58.20
N ARG A 300 46.08 -69.97 -59.29
CA ARG A 300 46.35 -68.52 -59.35
C ARG A 300 45.12 -67.67 -59.10
N SER A 301 43.96 -68.01 -59.68
CA SER A 301 42.70 -67.30 -59.45
C SER A 301 42.19 -67.44 -58.00
N GLN A 302 42.46 -68.55 -57.32
CA GLN A 302 42.14 -68.77 -55.91
C GLN A 302 43.12 -68.04 -55.00
N ASP A 303 44.41 -68.00 -55.36
CA ASP A 303 45.43 -67.23 -54.63
C ASP A 303 45.18 -65.72 -54.81
N GLU A 304 44.79 -65.27 -56.01
CA GLU A 304 44.34 -63.91 -56.33
C GLU A 304 43.03 -63.56 -55.61
N GLN A 305 42.02 -64.45 -55.59
CA GLN A 305 40.80 -64.25 -54.80
C GLN A 305 41.06 -64.23 -53.30
N ALA A 306 41.95 -65.09 -52.79
CA ALA A 306 42.35 -65.10 -51.39
C ALA A 306 43.15 -63.84 -51.03
N GLN A 307 43.95 -63.31 -51.97
CA GLN A 307 44.63 -62.03 -51.79
C GLN A 307 43.63 -60.87 -51.80
N GLN A 308 42.71 -60.82 -52.76
CA GLN A 308 41.62 -59.84 -52.80
C GLN A 308 40.76 -59.90 -51.53
N GLN A 309 40.46 -61.09 -50.99
CA GLN A 309 39.77 -61.23 -49.71
C GLN A 309 40.61 -60.71 -48.53
N ARG A 310 41.93 -60.99 -48.49
CA ARG A 310 42.83 -60.43 -47.45
C ARG A 310 42.89 -58.91 -47.52
N ASP A 311 43.03 -58.34 -48.71
CA ASP A 311 43.11 -56.90 -48.94
C ASP A 311 41.77 -56.21 -48.59
N LEU A 312 40.63 -56.80 -48.96
CA LEU A 312 39.29 -56.37 -48.52
C LEU A 312 39.13 -56.46 -47.00
N TRP A 313 39.66 -57.50 -46.35
CA TRP A 313 39.58 -57.65 -44.90
C TRP A 313 40.42 -56.58 -44.18
N GLN A 314 41.63 -56.28 -44.67
CA GLN A 314 42.46 -55.18 -44.16
C GLN A 314 41.78 -53.81 -44.36
N LEU A 315 41.14 -53.57 -45.50
CA LEU A 315 40.37 -52.35 -45.75
C LEU A 315 39.20 -52.20 -44.76
N MET A 316 38.44 -53.29 -44.55
CA MET A 316 37.35 -53.34 -43.57
C MET A 316 37.83 -53.16 -42.12
N ASP A 317 39.05 -53.62 -41.80
CA ASP A 317 39.65 -53.44 -40.47
C ASP A 317 40.11 -51.99 -40.24
N GLN A 318 40.74 -51.36 -41.24
CA GLN A 318 41.03 -49.91 -41.21
C GLN A 318 39.75 -49.06 -41.11
N GLN A 319 38.69 -49.45 -41.83
CA GLN A 319 37.40 -48.75 -41.75
C GLN A 319 36.75 -48.91 -40.36
N ARG A 320 36.85 -50.09 -39.73
CA ARG A 320 36.42 -50.28 -38.33
C ARG A 320 37.28 -49.52 -37.34
N GLY A 321 38.60 -49.47 -37.53
CA GLY A 321 39.51 -48.70 -36.69
C GLY A 321 39.21 -47.19 -36.71
N THR A 322 39.01 -46.63 -37.90
CA THR A 322 38.61 -45.22 -38.06
C THR A 322 37.21 -44.93 -37.50
N GLN A 323 36.24 -45.83 -37.71
CA GLN A 323 34.91 -45.72 -37.10
C GLN A 323 34.95 -45.80 -35.57
N ALA A 324 35.80 -46.67 -35.00
CA ALA A 324 35.98 -46.78 -33.56
C ALA A 324 36.62 -45.52 -32.95
N GLN A 325 37.61 -44.92 -33.61
CA GLN A 325 38.20 -43.63 -33.21
C GLN A 325 37.16 -42.50 -33.25
N TRP A 326 36.31 -42.44 -34.28
CA TRP A 326 35.25 -41.44 -34.38
C TRP A 326 34.21 -41.60 -33.26
N MET A 327 33.80 -42.83 -32.95
CA MET A 327 32.88 -43.14 -31.84
C MET A 327 33.49 -42.90 -30.44
N ASP A 328 34.81 -43.00 -30.29
CA ASP A 328 35.53 -42.64 -29.07
C ASP A 328 35.63 -41.11 -28.91
N GLN A 329 35.95 -40.39 -29.99
CA GLN A 329 35.98 -38.93 -30.00
C GLN A 329 34.59 -38.33 -29.74
N GLN A 330 33.54 -38.89 -30.32
CA GLN A 330 32.16 -38.48 -30.06
C GLN A 330 31.75 -38.74 -28.60
N ARG A 331 32.12 -39.90 -28.02
CA ARG A 331 31.89 -40.18 -26.60
C ARG A 331 32.64 -39.20 -25.69
N LYS A 332 33.92 -38.93 -25.95
CA LYS A 332 34.71 -37.95 -25.19
C LYS A 332 34.08 -36.55 -25.24
N TYR A 333 33.60 -36.12 -26.41
CA TYR A 333 32.90 -34.85 -26.54
C TYR A 333 31.58 -34.82 -25.75
N GLN A 334 30.79 -35.90 -25.80
CA GLN A 334 29.55 -36.02 -25.02
C GLN A 334 29.82 -36.01 -23.51
N THR A 335 30.81 -36.76 -23.02
CA THR A 335 31.22 -36.77 -21.61
C THR A 335 31.66 -35.36 -21.17
N HIS A 336 32.54 -34.70 -21.93
CA HIS A 336 33.00 -33.36 -21.57
C HIS A 336 31.87 -32.32 -21.53
N MET A 337 30.92 -32.38 -22.48
CA MET A 337 29.74 -31.51 -22.45
C MET A 337 28.84 -31.79 -21.24
N MET A 338 28.71 -33.06 -20.82
CA MET A 338 27.94 -33.44 -19.64
C MET A 338 28.62 -32.99 -18.33
N GLU A 339 29.94 -33.16 -18.22
CA GLU A 339 30.76 -32.66 -17.09
C GLU A 339 30.68 -31.13 -16.98
N LEU A 340 30.85 -30.41 -18.10
CA LEU A 340 30.73 -28.95 -18.13
C LEU A 340 29.34 -28.49 -17.71
N GLN A 341 28.28 -29.14 -18.20
CA GLN A 341 26.92 -28.86 -17.77
C GLN A 341 26.74 -29.11 -16.27
N GLN A 342 27.24 -30.22 -15.75
CA GLN A 342 27.14 -30.57 -14.34
C GLN A 342 27.89 -29.58 -13.45
N GLU A 343 29.10 -29.14 -13.82
CA GLU A 343 29.83 -28.08 -13.11
C GLU A 343 29.05 -26.76 -13.06
N GLN A 344 28.42 -26.35 -14.17
CA GLN A 344 27.63 -25.11 -14.22
C GLN A 344 26.40 -25.22 -13.32
N TYR A 345 25.73 -26.38 -13.29
CA TYR A 345 24.63 -26.62 -12.35
C TYR A 345 25.10 -26.58 -10.90
N THR A 346 26.22 -27.23 -10.53
CA THR A 346 26.76 -27.19 -9.16
C THR A 346 27.10 -25.76 -8.72
N LYS A 347 27.82 -25.00 -9.55
CA LYS A 347 28.17 -23.59 -9.28
C LYS A 347 26.92 -22.71 -9.13
N MET A 348 25.88 -22.96 -9.92
CA MET A 348 24.58 -22.28 -9.79
C MET A 348 23.88 -22.63 -8.46
N TYR A 349 23.84 -23.91 -8.07
CA TYR A 349 23.23 -24.33 -6.80
C TYR A 349 23.98 -23.77 -5.59
N GLU A 350 25.32 -23.74 -5.61
CA GLU A 350 26.14 -23.13 -4.56
C GLU A 350 25.88 -21.63 -4.45
N ALA A 351 25.81 -20.90 -5.56
CA ALA A 351 25.49 -19.47 -5.57
C ALA A 351 24.07 -19.18 -5.02
N ILE A 352 23.07 -19.99 -5.40
CA ILE A 352 21.70 -19.88 -4.87
C ILE A 352 21.69 -20.12 -3.36
N ASN A 353 22.29 -21.22 -2.88
CA ASN A 353 22.32 -21.55 -1.46
C ASN A 353 23.06 -20.48 -0.65
N ASN A 354 24.25 -20.04 -1.11
CA ASN A 354 25.02 -19.01 -0.42
C ASN A 354 24.21 -17.70 -0.31
N SER A 355 23.63 -17.23 -1.42
CA SER A 355 22.78 -16.03 -1.40
C SER A 355 21.57 -16.19 -0.47
N THR A 356 20.94 -17.36 -0.43
CA THR A 356 19.81 -17.65 0.47
C THR A 356 20.24 -17.57 1.94
N THR A 357 21.40 -18.14 2.31
CA THR A 357 21.92 -18.00 3.69
C THR A 357 22.30 -16.56 4.04
N GLU A 358 22.73 -15.74 3.08
CA GLU A 358 22.99 -14.31 3.30
C GLU A 358 21.70 -13.52 3.52
N TYR A 359 20.66 -13.79 2.72
CA TYR A 359 19.32 -13.23 2.94
C TYR A 359 18.75 -13.64 4.31
N GLU A 360 18.89 -14.90 4.72
CA GLU A 360 18.47 -15.36 6.05
C GLU A 360 19.25 -14.67 7.19
N ARG A 361 20.58 -14.53 7.09
CA ARG A 361 21.38 -13.78 8.08
C ARG A 361 20.96 -12.31 8.15
N SER A 362 20.75 -11.67 7.00
CA SER A 362 20.31 -10.27 6.91
C SER A 362 18.92 -10.08 7.55
N MET A 363 17.96 -10.94 7.20
CA MET A 363 16.61 -10.93 7.76
C MET A 363 16.62 -11.15 9.28
N ASN A 364 17.41 -12.09 9.78
CA ASN A 364 17.57 -12.32 11.22
C ASN A 364 18.15 -11.10 11.95
N LYS A 365 19.09 -10.37 11.34
CA LYS A 365 19.63 -9.11 11.89
C LYS A 365 18.54 -8.04 11.98
N VAL A 366 17.74 -7.85 10.93
CA VAL A 366 16.61 -6.90 10.94
C VAL A 366 15.57 -7.26 12.00
N ILE A 367 15.28 -8.55 12.20
CA ILE A 367 14.37 -9.02 13.26
C ILE A 367 14.92 -8.69 14.65
N GLN A 368 16.22 -8.89 14.89
CA GLN A 368 16.87 -8.52 16.15
C GLN A 368 16.86 -7.01 16.39
N GLU A 369 17.17 -6.20 15.36
CA GLU A 369 17.13 -4.73 15.44
C GLU A 369 15.70 -4.23 15.74
N GLN A 370 14.67 -4.78 15.09
CA GLN A 370 13.27 -4.47 15.42
C GLN A 370 12.90 -4.86 16.86
N PHE A 371 13.43 -5.98 17.38
CA PHE A 371 13.17 -6.40 18.75
C PHE A 371 13.79 -5.44 19.77
N GLN A 372 15.03 -4.97 19.55
CA GLN A 372 15.64 -3.95 20.41
C GLN A 372 14.88 -2.62 20.34
N LEU A 373 14.53 -2.16 19.14
CA LEU A 373 13.80 -0.91 18.96
C LEU A 373 12.42 -0.93 19.66
N ARG A 374 11.71 -2.06 19.63
CA ARG A 374 10.47 -2.25 20.43
C ARG A 374 10.72 -2.18 21.94
N LYS A 375 11.84 -2.71 22.42
CA LYS A 375 12.22 -2.67 23.83
C LYS A 375 12.55 -1.24 24.28
N GLU A 376 13.27 -0.48 23.47
CA GLU A 376 13.56 0.94 23.71
C GLU A 376 12.28 1.79 23.69
N GLN A 377 11.39 1.58 22.72
CA GLN A 377 10.08 2.24 22.68
C GLN A 377 9.22 1.91 23.91
N ALA A 378 9.26 0.68 24.41
CA ALA A 378 8.55 0.32 25.64
C ALA A 378 9.12 1.06 26.87
N GLN A 379 10.45 1.16 26.98
CA GLN A 379 11.11 1.92 28.05
C GLN A 379 10.82 3.43 27.97
N GLN A 380 10.76 4.01 26.77
CA GLN A 380 10.37 5.41 26.57
C GLN A 380 8.92 5.68 26.98
N ARG A 381 7.99 4.77 26.64
CA ARG A 381 6.58 4.85 27.08
C ARG A 381 6.44 4.75 28.59
N GLU A 382 7.19 3.84 29.24
CA GLU A 382 7.20 3.74 30.70
C GLU A 382 7.78 5.00 31.37
N LEU A 383 8.78 5.64 30.76
CA LEU A 383 9.32 6.91 31.24
C LEU A 383 8.30 8.05 31.12
N LEU A 384 7.61 8.17 29.99
CA LEU A 384 6.53 9.14 29.74
C LEU A 384 5.40 8.97 30.77
N GLN A 385 4.87 7.76 30.92
CA GLN A 385 3.83 7.47 31.91
C GLN A 385 4.25 7.86 33.34
N ARG A 386 5.51 7.58 33.72
CA ARG A 386 6.08 8.03 35.01
C ARG A 386 6.28 9.54 35.13
N MET A 387 6.30 10.31 34.04
CA MET A 387 6.25 11.78 34.10
C MET A 387 4.81 12.25 34.30
N ASP A 388 3.87 11.70 33.54
CA ASP A 388 2.44 12.06 33.61
C ASP A 388 1.87 11.74 35.00
N ASP A 389 2.11 10.54 35.53
CA ASP A 389 1.73 10.14 36.91
C ASP A 389 2.26 11.13 37.97
N ARG A 390 3.46 11.69 37.76
CA ARG A 390 4.06 12.70 38.65
C ARG A 390 3.41 14.07 38.48
N GLN A 391 3.10 14.49 37.25
CA GLN A 391 2.38 15.75 37.01
C GLN A 391 0.97 15.67 37.62
N ASP A 392 0.23 14.59 37.38
CA ASP A 392 -1.09 14.35 37.96
C ASP A 392 -1.07 14.35 39.50
N LYS A 393 -0.02 13.77 40.11
CA LYS A 393 0.16 13.83 41.56
C LYS A 393 0.36 15.26 42.05
N LEU A 394 1.22 16.05 41.40
CA LEU A 394 1.45 17.45 41.74
C LEU A 394 0.19 18.31 41.53
N TYR A 395 -0.57 18.09 40.47
CA TYR A 395 -1.84 18.78 40.23
C TYR A 395 -2.89 18.45 41.28
N ARG A 396 -3.01 17.17 41.69
CA ARG A 396 -3.91 16.77 42.79
C ARG A 396 -3.51 17.43 44.12
N GLU A 397 -2.23 17.34 44.52
CA GLU A 397 -1.72 17.97 45.75
C GLU A 397 -1.89 19.49 45.74
N PHE A 398 -1.67 20.16 44.61
CA PHE A 398 -1.90 21.60 44.45
C PHE A 398 -3.38 21.95 44.59
N ASN A 399 -4.27 21.19 43.93
CA ASN A 399 -5.71 21.43 43.99
C ASN A 399 -6.28 21.17 45.39
N GLU A 400 -5.87 20.11 46.08
CA GLU A 400 -6.22 19.86 47.48
C GLU A 400 -5.81 21.02 48.38
N ASN A 401 -4.55 21.46 48.31
CA ASN A 401 -4.03 22.60 49.09
C ASN A 401 -4.81 23.90 48.80
N ARG A 402 -5.17 24.14 47.53
CA ARG A 402 -6.04 25.24 47.13
C ARG A 402 -7.42 25.13 47.80
N MET A 403 -8.09 23.97 47.70
CA MET A 403 -9.40 23.73 48.33
C MET A 403 -9.35 23.93 49.86
N PHE A 404 -8.29 23.45 50.54
CA PHE A 404 -8.09 23.67 51.98
C PHE A 404 -7.83 25.13 52.37
N LYS A 405 -7.31 25.96 51.46
CA LYS A 405 -7.16 27.41 51.67
C LYS A 405 -8.49 28.12 51.45
N GLU A 406 -9.22 27.78 50.39
CA GLU A 406 -10.54 28.34 50.10
C GLU A 406 -11.56 28.01 51.20
N ALA A 407 -11.59 26.77 51.70
CA ALA A 407 -12.45 26.36 52.82
C ALA A 407 -12.18 27.19 54.09
N ARG A 408 -10.92 27.23 54.56
CA ARG A 408 -10.54 28.04 55.73
C ARG A 408 -10.81 29.54 55.58
N HIS A 409 -10.80 30.05 54.34
CA HIS A 409 -11.17 31.43 54.07
C HIS A 409 -12.68 31.66 54.22
N ARG A 410 -13.51 30.73 53.73
CA ARG A 410 -14.97 30.76 53.93
C ARG A 410 -15.34 30.65 55.40
N ASP A 411 -14.77 29.68 56.13
CA ASP A 411 -15.01 29.50 57.57
C ASP A 411 -14.69 30.79 58.36
N ARG A 412 -13.61 31.48 58.00
CA ARG A 412 -13.26 32.77 58.60
C ARG A 412 -14.28 33.87 58.25
N ILE A 413 -14.67 34.00 56.98
CA ILE A 413 -15.68 34.98 56.56
C ILE A 413 -17.01 34.73 57.29
N GLU A 414 -17.44 33.48 57.42
CA GLU A 414 -18.68 33.12 58.11
C GLU A 414 -18.60 33.44 59.61
N TYR A 415 -17.46 33.16 60.26
CA TYR A 415 -17.21 33.56 61.65
C TYR A 415 -17.22 35.09 61.83
N ASP A 416 -16.52 35.82 60.96
CA ASP A 416 -16.42 37.28 61.01
C ASP A 416 -17.80 37.93 60.76
N MET A 417 -18.58 37.39 59.82
CA MET A 417 -19.95 37.83 59.53
C MET A 417 -20.89 37.57 60.71
N CYS A 418 -20.92 36.34 61.25
CA CYS A 418 -21.69 35.99 62.46
C CYS A 418 -21.31 36.85 63.67
N THR A 419 -20.04 37.24 63.78
CA THR A 419 -19.54 38.11 64.85
C THR A 419 -20.00 39.55 64.63
N GLN A 420 -19.90 40.06 63.41
CA GLN A 420 -20.33 41.40 63.04
C GLN A 420 -21.85 41.59 63.18
N GLU A 421 -22.66 40.58 62.85
CA GLU A 421 -24.12 40.60 63.08
C GLU A 421 -24.46 40.72 64.57
N LYS A 422 -23.80 39.92 65.43
CA LYS A 422 -23.98 40.00 66.89
C LYS A 422 -23.57 41.37 67.45
N LEU A 423 -22.44 41.91 67.00
CA LEU A 423 -21.98 43.24 67.41
C LEU A 423 -22.94 44.33 66.93
N SER A 424 -23.43 44.26 65.69
CA SER A 424 -24.42 45.19 65.15
C SER A 424 -25.73 45.18 65.95
N TYR A 425 -26.21 43.99 66.31
CA TYR A 425 -27.40 43.84 67.17
C TYR A 425 -27.18 44.44 68.57
N ILE A 426 -26.06 44.15 69.22
CA ILE A 426 -25.75 44.65 70.57
C ILE A 426 -25.55 46.16 70.59
N CYS A 427 -24.81 46.72 69.62
CA CYS A 427 -24.47 48.14 69.60
C CYS A 427 -25.58 49.03 69.04
N GLY A 428 -26.41 48.51 68.12
CA GLY A 428 -27.45 49.27 67.42
C GLY A 428 -28.88 48.94 67.86
N THR A 429 -29.27 47.65 67.85
CA THR A 429 -30.67 47.25 68.07
C THR A 429 -31.04 47.16 69.55
N LEU A 430 -30.15 46.62 70.40
CA LEU A 430 -30.43 46.37 71.81
C LEU A 430 -30.70 47.67 72.63
N PRO A 431 -29.97 48.80 72.43
CA PRO A 431 -30.28 50.06 73.11
C PRO A 431 -31.62 50.68 72.69
N VAL A 432 -32.04 50.46 71.43
CA VAL A 432 -33.36 50.91 70.92
C VAL A 432 -34.49 50.12 71.57
N LEU A 433 -34.30 48.83 71.81
CA LEU A 433 -35.29 47.97 72.50
C LEU A 433 -35.34 48.20 74.02
N ASN A 434 -34.25 48.66 74.64
CA ASN A 434 -34.18 48.95 76.06
C ASN A 434 -33.35 50.20 76.34
N SER A 435 -34.03 51.34 76.50
CA SER A 435 -33.44 52.67 76.71
C SER A 435 -32.65 52.84 78.02
N LYS A 436 -32.56 51.82 78.87
CA LYS A 436 -31.65 51.79 80.03
C LYS A 436 -30.23 51.32 79.68
N ILE A 437 -30.04 50.74 78.49
CA ILE A 437 -28.73 50.31 77.99
C ILE A 437 -28.13 51.47 77.20
N GLN A 438 -26.94 51.91 77.58
CA GLN A 438 -26.21 52.99 76.88
C GLN A 438 -25.85 52.54 75.46
N THR A 439 -25.86 53.47 74.51
CA THR A 439 -25.38 53.20 73.15
C THR A 439 -23.86 53.03 73.15
N PHE A 440 -23.33 52.35 72.13
CA PHE A 440 -21.89 52.12 72.00
C PHE A 440 -21.08 53.44 72.04
N ASN A 441 -21.56 54.50 71.38
CA ASN A 441 -20.86 55.79 71.33
C ASN A 441 -20.82 56.49 72.70
N GLU A 442 -21.89 56.39 73.50
CA GLU A 442 -21.94 56.94 74.85
C GLU A 442 -21.00 56.19 75.79
N ALA A 443 -21.04 54.85 75.77
CA ALA A 443 -20.16 54.01 76.57
C ALA A 443 -18.67 54.17 76.18
N HIS A 444 -18.37 54.27 74.88
CA HIS A 444 -17.02 54.53 74.37
C HIS A 444 -16.49 55.86 74.89
N LYS A 445 -17.29 56.93 74.83
CA LYS A 445 -16.88 58.26 75.32
C LYS A 445 -16.55 58.24 76.82
N VAL A 446 -17.34 57.54 77.64
CA VAL A 446 -17.05 57.38 79.07
C VAL A 446 -15.73 56.65 79.32
N LEU A 447 -15.44 55.58 78.56
CA LEU A 447 -14.17 54.85 78.66
C LEU A 447 -12.97 55.69 78.19
N GLU A 448 -13.14 56.47 77.13
CA GLU A 448 -12.12 57.39 76.62
C GLU A 448 -11.81 58.50 77.63
N GLU A 449 -12.81 59.11 78.25
CA GLU A 449 -12.65 60.10 79.33
C GLU A 449 -11.96 59.49 80.56
N GLN A 450 -12.25 58.24 80.90
CA GLN A 450 -11.56 57.50 81.97
C GLN A 450 -10.08 57.23 81.65
N GLU A 451 -9.76 56.75 80.44
CA GLU A 451 -8.37 56.45 80.07
C GLU A 451 -7.55 57.73 79.88
N ILE A 452 -8.12 58.82 79.34
CA ILE A 452 -7.48 60.15 79.33
C ILE A 452 -7.15 60.60 80.76
N SER A 453 -8.08 60.42 81.71
CA SER A 453 -7.86 60.77 83.11
C SER A 453 -6.75 59.92 83.76
N ARG A 454 -6.72 58.63 83.45
CA ARG A 454 -5.68 57.69 83.89
C ARG A 454 -4.31 58.02 83.30
N VAL A 455 -4.23 58.38 82.02
CA VAL A 455 -3.00 58.81 81.34
C VAL A 455 -2.50 60.11 81.96
N LYS A 456 -3.37 61.11 82.19
CA LYS A 456 -3.01 62.35 82.92
C LYS A 456 -2.43 62.05 84.29
N PHE A 457 -3.11 61.24 85.11
CA PHE A 457 -2.63 60.83 86.43
C PHE A 457 -1.26 60.11 86.37
N ASN A 458 -1.06 59.22 85.39
CA ASN A 458 0.21 58.54 85.19
C ASN A 458 1.33 59.52 84.77
N ILE A 459 1.04 60.51 83.92
CA ILE A 459 1.99 61.57 83.51
C ILE A 459 2.36 62.45 84.71
N GLU A 460 1.38 62.87 85.51
CA GLU A 460 1.59 63.65 86.74
C GLU A 460 2.54 62.91 87.70
N ARG A 461 2.23 61.64 87.97
CA ARG A 461 3.05 60.74 88.78
C ARG A 461 4.45 60.49 88.19
N LEU A 462 4.60 60.52 86.86
CA LEU A 462 5.90 60.41 86.19
C LEU A 462 6.72 61.69 86.35
N LYS A 463 6.10 62.86 86.19
CA LYS A 463 6.73 64.17 86.44
C LYS A 463 7.20 64.27 87.89
N ASP A 464 6.35 63.95 88.87
CA ASP A 464 6.71 63.96 90.28
C ASP A 464 7.88 63.03 90.59
N LYS A 465 7.89 61.81 90.00
CA LYS A 465 9.04 60.91 90.09
C LYS A 465 10.31 61.52 89.50
N MET A 466 10.25 62.04 88.28
CA MET A 466 11.42 62.66 87.61
C MET A 466 11.97 63.88 88.37
N VAL A 467 11.10 64.66 89.01
CA VAL A 467 11.50 65.75 89.91
C VAL A 467 12.15 65.19 91.18
N SER A 468 11.53 64.20 91.83
CA SER A 468 12.07 63.58 93.05
C SER A 468 13.40 62.85 92.86
N SER A 469 13.66 62.34 91.65
CA SER A 469 14.93 61.69 91.26
C SER A 469 15.98 62.67 90.71
N GLY A 470 15.72 63.98 90.74
CA GLY A 470 16.67 65.02 90.30
C GLY A 470 16.89 65.12 88.78
N ILE A 471 16.12 64.37 87.98
CA ILE A 471 16.23 64.32 86.51
C ILE A 471 15.58 65.58 85.89
N TRP A 472 14.59 66.17 86.56
CA TRP A 472 13.90 67.38 86.12
C TRP A 472 13.91 68.43 87.24
N ARG A 473 14.32 69.66 86.93
CA ARG A 473 14.24 70.80 87.85
C ARG A 473 12.93 71.54 87.60
N LYS A 474 12.11 71.76 88.62
CA LYS A 474 10.91 72.63 88.49
C LYS A 474 11.37 74.03 88.07
N MET A 475 10.77 74.59 87.03
CA MET A 475 10.77 76.03 86.83
C MET A 475 9.71 76.60 87.77
N GLU A 476 10.12 77.50 88.64
CA GLU A 476 9.22 78.34 89.44
C GLU A 476 8.77 79.49 88.53
N GLU A 477 7.53 79.45 88.06
CA GLU A 477 6.85 80.62 87.50
C GLU A 477 6.24 81.40 88.67
N GLY A 478 6.51 82.70 88.71
CA GLY A 478 6.09 83.63 89.78
C GLY A 478 4.91 84.51 89.42
#